data_AF-A0A8S3B557-F1
#
_entry.id   AF-A0A8S3B557-F1
#
_cell.length_a   1.000
_cell.length_b   1.000
_cell.length_c   1.000
_cell.angle_alpha   90.00
_cell.angle_beta   90.00
_cell.angle_gamma   90.00
#
_symmetry.space_group_name_H-M   'P 1'
#
loop_
_entity.id
_entity.type
_entity.pdbx_description
1 polymer ?
#
loop_
_entity_poly.entity_id
_entity_poly.type
_entity_poly.pdbx_seq_one_letter_code
_entity_poly.pdbx_strand_id
1 'polypeptide(L)'
;MSYKTFLSEFPTFNAQYAIELLHSLNSTFDSQCSTNENLRNIMLDLAKRDDNCFYETALRAYRQLQNDKSHDLTTIFNNKEFNDTYNFCKKERENSNTTKSYKVANVHVTPTSTCIMPLEATGGHRALRHKDFNGVNDFCLVYLKPDSGAKYIKKCDRYQRVFQSGIEICNNRYHAFGASNSQLRESSYWFIRAKSREEAHEKRQKFGDFSR
;
A
#
# COMPACT_ATOMS: atom_id res chain seq x y z
N MET A 1 -17.76 -9.19 -12.37
CA MET A 1 -17.57 -8.06 -11.44
C MET A 1 -16.21 -7.43 -11.74
N SER A 2 -16.12 -6.10 -11.82
CA SER A 2 -14.84 -5.41 -12.02
C SER A 2 -14.00 -5.46 -10.74
N TYR A 3 -12.67 -5.55 -10.85
CA TYR A 3 -11.76 -5.50 -9.70
C TYR A 3 -11.98 -4.24 -8.84
N LYS A 4 -12.23 -3.09 -9.48
CA LYS A 4 -12.54 -1.84 -8.76
C LYS A 4 -13.82 -1.94 -7.94
N THR A 5 -14.83 -2.65 -8.45
CA THR A 5 -16.08 -2.89 -7.73
C THR A 5 -15.84 -3.78 -6.51
N PHE A 6 -15.10 -4.89 -6.68
CA PHE A 6 -14.73 -5.77 -5.57
C PHE A 6 -13.92 -5.04 -4.49
N LEU A 7 -12.92 -4.25 -4.88
CA LEU A 7 -12.11 -3.47 -3.95
C LEU A 7 -12.96 -2.48 -3.15
N SER A 8 -13.97 -1.86 -3.77
CA SER A 8 -14.84 -0.88 -3.10
C SER A 8 -15.75 -1.46 -2.02
N GLU A 9 -15.91 -2.78 -1.96
CA GLU A 9 -16.69 -3.45 -0.91
C GLU A 9 -15.95 -3.51 0.43
N PHE A 10 -14.63 -3.28 0.44
CA PHE A 10 -13.82 -3.26 1.64
C PHE A 10 -13.93 -1.88 2.32
N PRO A 11 -14.28 -1.82 3.62
CA PRO A 11 -14.76 -0.59 4.26
C PRO A 11 -13.65 0.41 4.60
N THR A 12 -12.40 -0.03 4.74
CA THR A 12 -11.29 0.81 5.19
C THR A 12 -10.13 0.82 4.20
N PHE A 13 -9.29 1.86 4.29
CA PHE A 13 -8.06 1.93 3.50
C PHE A 13 -7.15 0.72 3.74
N ASN A 14 -6.98 0.28 5.00
CA ASN A 14 -6.12 -0.87 5.31
C ASN A 14 -6.64 -2.17 4.66
N ALA A 15 -7.95 -2.39 4.69
CA ALA A 15 -8.56 -3.55 4.06
C ALA A 15 -8.45 -3.48 2.53
N GLN A 16 -8.68 -2.32 1.92
CA GLN A 16 -8.47 -2.12 0.48
C GLN A 16 -7.00 -2.34 0.10
N TYR A 17 -6.07 -1.80 0.89
CA TYR A 17 -4.63 -1.93 0.66
C TYR A 17 -4.17 -3.39 0.76
N ALA A 18 -4.73 -4.16 1.68
CA ALA A 18 -4.49 -5.60 1.77
C ALA A 18 -4.89 -6.35 0.48
N ILE A 19 -6.01 -5.97 -0.13
CA ILE A 19 -6.46 -6.53 -1.40
C ILE A 19 -5.57 -6.08 -2.57
N GLU A 20 -5.20 -4.80 -2.64
CA GLU A 20 -4.27 -4.32 -3.67
C GLU A 20 -2.86 -4.92 -3.53
N LEU A 21 -2.41 -5.20 -2.31
CA LEU A 21 -1.17 -5.91 -2.04
C LEU A 21 -1.20 -7.33 -2.65
N LEU A 22 -2.29 -8.06 -2.42
CA LEU A 22 -2.46 -9.41 -2.99
C LEU A 22 -2.64 -9.37 -4.51
N HIS A 23 -3.38 -8.40 -5.03
CA HIS A 23 -3.54 -8.17 -6.46
C HIS A 23 -2.22 -7.75 -7.16
N SER A 24 -1.30 -7.15 -6.41
CA SER A 24 0.03 -6.80 -6.93
C SER A 24 0.95 -8.01 -7.08
N LEU A 25 0.58 -9.15 -6.49
CA LEU A 25 1.16 -10.42 -6.88
C LEU A 25 0.59 -10.86 -8.22
N ASN A 26 1.22 -11.87 -8.81
CA ASN A 26 0.79 -12.45 -10.08
C ASN A 26 -0.72 -12.77 -10.14
N SER A 27 -1.20 -13.15 -11.33
CA SER A 27 -2.60 -13.47 -11.59
C SER A 27 -3.22 -14.60 -10.75
N THR A 28 -2.47 -15.28 -9.87
CA THR A 28 -3.00 -16.34 -9.00
C THR A 28 -4.09 -15.80 -8.06
N PHE A 29 -3.82 -14.69 -7.37
CA PHE A 29 -4.80 -14.12 -6.45
C PHE A 29 -6.10 -13.81 -7.18
N ASP A 30 -6.00 -13.14 -8.32
CA ASP A 30 -7.16 -12.77 -9.14
C ASP A 30 -7.92 -14.00 -9.65
N SER A 31 -7.21 -15.06 -10.04
CA SER A 31 -7.82 -16.31 -10.50
C SER A 31 -8.64 -16.99 -9.39
N GLN A 32 -8.08 -17.09 -8.18
CA GLN A 32 -8.79 -17.68 -7.03
C GLN A 32 -9.96 -16.81 -6.59
N CYS A 33 -9.76 -15.50 -6.46
CA CYS A 33 -10.81 -14.57 -6.04
C CYS A 33 -11.92 -14.43 -7.09
N SER A 34 -11.64 -14.52 -8.39
CA SER A 34 -12.68 -14.43 -9.42
C SER A 34 -13.58 -15.67 -9.48
N THR A 35 -13.02 -16.85 -9.21
CA THR A 35 -13.74 -18.13 -9.31
C THR A 35 -14.40 -18.58 -8.01
N ASN A 36 -13.91 -18.13 -6.85
CA ASN A 36 -14.38 -18.59 -5.54
C ASN A 36 -15.16 -17.50 -4.78
N GLU A 37 -16.49 -17.53 -4.88
CA GLU A 37 -17.38 -16.60 -4.17
C GLU A 37 -17.31 -16.75 -2.66
N ASN A 38 -17.18 -17.98 -2.15
CA ASN A 38 -17.07 -18.22 -0.72
C ASN A 38 -15.81 -17.56 -0.13
N LEU A 39 -14.67 -17.68 -0.82
CA LEU A 39 -13.44 -16.99 -0.43
C LEU A 39 -13.64 -15.47 -0.37
N ARG A 40 -14.26 -14.86 -1.39
CA ARG A 40 -14.55 -13.42 -1.39
C ARG A 40 -15.40 -13.01 -0.19
N ASN A 41 -16.48 -13.75 0.06
CA ASN A 41 -17.40 -13.46 1.16
C ASN A 41 -16.72 -13.60 2.53
N ILE A 42 -15.89 -14.62 2.72
CA ILE A 42 -15.09 -14.79 3.94
C ILE A 42 -14.10 -13.63 4.09
N MET A 43 -13.36 -13.26 3.05
CA MET A 43 -12.41 -12.14 3.12
C MET A 43 -13.12 -10.83 3.50
N LEU A 44 -14.29 -10.55 2.93
CA LEU A 44 -15.09 -9.37 3.27
C LEU A 44 -15.58 -9.40 4.72
N ASP A 45 -16.05 -10.54 5.20
CA ASP A 45 -16.48 -10.72 6.59
C ASP A 45 -15.31 -10.54 7.58
N LEU A 46 -14.16 -11.15 7.30
CA LEU A 46 -12.94 -10.98 8.11
C LEU A 46 -12.47 -9.53 8.13
N ALA A 47 -12.48 -8.84 6.99
CA ALA A 47 -12.12 -7.42 6.89
C ALA A 47 -13.05 -6.50 7.68
N LYS A 48 -14.35 -6.83 7.75
CA LYS A 48 -15.34 -6.09 8.54
C LYS A 48 -15.18 -6.31 10.05
N ARG A 49 -14.60 -7.43 10.48
CA ARG A 49 -14.41 -7.75 11.91
C ARG A 49 -13.24 -6.98 12.54
N ASP A 50 -12.06 -7.00 11.92
CA ASP A 50 -10.90 -6.18 12.30
C ASP A 50 -9.99 -6.00 11.08
N ASP A 51 -9.92 -4.79 10.54
CA ASP A 51 -9.22 -4.49 9.29
C ASP A 51 -7.70 -4.58 9.41
N ASN A 52 -7.15 -4.29 10.58
CA ASN A 52 -5.72 -4.43 10.85
C ASN A 52 -5.31 -5.91 10.93
N CYS A 53 -6.12 -6.73 11.59
CA CYS A 53 -5.93 -8.18 11.63
C CYS A 53 -6.06 -8.77 10.23
N PHE A 54 -7.06 -8.34 9.47
CA PHE A 54 -7.23 -8.74 8.08
C PHE A 54 -6.02 -8.38 7.22
N TYR A 55 -5.45 -7.19 7.38
CA TYR A 55 -4.22 -6.79 6.71
C TYR A 55 -3.04 -7.72 7.06
N GLU A 56 -2.85 -8.08 8.33
CA GLU A 56 -1.76 -9.00 8.72
C GLU A 56 -2.00 -10.43 8.19
N THR A 57 -3.25 -10.89 8.14
CA THR A 57 -3.61 -12.16 7.47
C THR A 57 -3.29 -12.11 5.97
N ALA A 58 -3.64 -11.01 5.29
CA ALA A 58 -3.30 -10.80 3.89
C ALA A 58 -1.79 -10.70 3.65
N LEU A 59 -1.04 -10.10 4.57
CA LEU A 59 0.42 -10.06 4.50
C LEU A 59 1.04 -11.45 4.61
N ARG A 60 0.47 -12.34 5.43
CA ARG A 60 0.85 -13.75 5.48
C ARG A 60 0.56 -14.45 4.14
N ALA A 61 -0.64 -14.24 3.58
CA ALA A 61 -1.00 -14.76 2.27
C ALA A 61 -0.05 -14.28 1.17
N TYR A 62 0.29 -12.99 1.18
CA TYR A 62 1.24 -12.38 0.26
C TYR A 62 2.59 -13.10 0.32
N ARG A 63 3.15 -13.30 1.52
CA ARG A 63 4.43 -14.00 1.71
C ARG A 63 4.38 -15.46 1.24
N GLN A 64 3.26 -16.15 1.47
CA GLN A 64 3.09 -17.53 1.01
C GLN A 64 2.99 -17.61 -0.51
N LEU A 65 2.21 -16.74 -1.15
CA LEU A 65 2.06 -16.68 -2.61
C LEU A 65 3.34 -16.26 -3.34
N GLN A 66 4.23 -15.50 -2.68
CA GLN A 66 5.57 -15.21 -3.22
C GLN A 66 6.43 -16.48 -3.34
N ASN A 67 6.28 -17.42 -2.41
CA ASN A 67 7.05 -18.67 -2.38
C ASN A 67 6.37 -19.79 -3.18
N ASP A 68 5.05 -19.91 -3.06
CA ASP A 68 4.22 -20.89 -3.74
C ASP A 68 3.05 -20.19 -4.43
N LYS A 69 3.19 -19.99 -5.75
CA LYS A 69 2.20 -19.31 -6.58
C LYS A 69 0.91 -20.11 -6.77
N SER A 70 0.79 -21.32 -6.25
CA SER A 70 -0.41 -22.16 -6.34
C SER A 70 -1.11 -22.35 -5.00
N HIS A 71 -0.64 -21.67 -3.95
CA HIS A 71 -1.16 -21.85 -2.61
C HIS A 71 -2.67 -21.53 -2.52
N ASP A 72 -3.43 -22.42 -1.88
CA ASP A 72 -4.87 -22.26 -1.69
C ASP A 72 -5.16 -21.24 -0.59
N LEU A 73 -5.73 -20.10 -0.99
CA LEU A 73 -6.03 -18.99 -0.09
C LEU A 73 -7.10 -19.30 0.95
N THR A 74 -7.96 -20.31 0.73
CA THR A 74 -8.97 -20.72 1.73
C THR A 74 -8.34 -21.31 3.00
N THR A 75 -7.12 -21.85 2.88
CA THR A 75 -6.35 -22.36 4.02
C THR A 75 -5.79 -21.23 4.90
N ILE A 76 -5.74 -20.00 4.39
CA ILE A 76 -5.28 -18.81 5.11
C ILE A 76 -6.46 -17.95 5.56
N PHE A 77 -7.39 -17.69 4.66
CA PHE A 77 -8.59 -16.89 4.94
C PHE A 77 -9.69 -17.78 5.51
N ASN A 78 -9.56 -18.09 6.81
CA ASN A 78 -10.57 -18.79 7.58
C ASN A 78 -10.58 -18.28 9.03
N ASN A 79 -11.65 -18.63 9.76
CA ASN A 79 -11.84 -18.16 11.14
C ASN A 79 -10.72 -18.59 12.08
N LYS A 80 -10.13 -19.78 11.90
CA LYS A 80 -9.08 -20.29 12.78
C LYS A 80 -7.82 -19.44 12.65
N GLU A 81 -7.27 -19.34 11.44
CA GLU A 81 -6.04 -18.59 11.18
C GLU A 81 -6.22 -17.09 11.45
N PHE A 82 -7.43 -16.55 11.20
CA PHE A 82 -7.76 -15.17 11.55
C PHE A 82 -7.75 -14.96 13.06
N ASN A 83 -8.36 -15.85 13.85
CA ASN A 83 -8.37 -15.72 15.31
C ASN A 83 -6.96 -15.84 15.90
N ASP A 84 -6.10 -16.69 15.34
CA ASP A 84 -4.70 -16.79 15.74
C ASP A 84 -3.95 -15.48 15.45
N THR A 85 -4.17 -14.90 14.27
CA THR A 85 -3.62 -13.58 13.88
C THR A 85 -4.15 -12.48 14.79
N TYR A 86 -5.43 -12.50 15.13
CA TYR A 86 -6.08 -11.52 15.99
C TYR A 86 -5.48 -11.53 17.39
N ASN A 87 -5.30 -12.72 17.98
CA ASN A 87 -4.68 -12.89 19.28
C ASN A 87 -3.22 -12.40 19.28
N PHE A 88 -2.47 -12.66 18.21
CA PHE A 88 -1.12 -12.13 18.04
C PHE A 88 -1.12 -10.59 17.98
N CYS A 89 -1.96 -10.00 17.12
CA CYS A 89 -2.08 -8.54 16.97
C CYS A 89 -2.49 -7.86 18.27
N LYS A 90 -3.39 -8.48 19.04
CA LYS A 90 -3.82 -7.98 20.34
C LYS A 90 -2.66 -7.90 21.34
N LYS A 91 -1.85 -8.97 21.44
CA LYS A 91 -0.65 -9.00 22.30
C LYS A 91 0.39 -7.96 21.90
N GLU A 92 0.63 -7.77 20.61
CA GLU A 92 1.54 -6.74 20.09
C GLU A 92 1.09 -5.32 20.47
N ARG A 93 -0.22 -5.04 20.36
CA ARG A 93 -0.80 -3.74 20.77
C ARG A 93 -0.57 -3.50 22.28
N GLU A 94 -0.81 -4.52 23.10
CA GLU A 94 -0.62 -4.46 24.57
C GLU A 94 0.85 -4.27 24.98
N ASN A 95 1.81 -4.81 24.20
CA ASN A 95 3.25 -4.74 24.49
C ASN A 95 3.98 -3.54 23.86
N SER A 96 3.29 -2.71 23.08
CA SER A 96 3.94 -1.64 22.29
C SER A 96 4.42 -0.45 23.16
N ASN A 97 5.71 -0.45 23.51
CA ASN A 97 6.38 0.67 24.18
C ASN A 97 6.64 1.85 23.20
N THR A 98 5.81 2.89 23.30
CA THR A 98 5.96 4.35 22.98
C THR A 98 6.87 4.88 21.86
N THR A 99 7.45 4.07 20.99
CA THR A 99 8.13 4.57 19.79
C THR A 99 7.12 4.67 18.65
N LYS A 100 6.68 5.90 18.32
CA LYS A 100 5.69 6.14 17.24
C LYS A 100 6.29 5.79 15.88
N SER A 101 6.17 4.52 15.50
CA SER A 101 6.39 4.04 14.14
C SER A 101 5.08 4.15 13.36
N TYR A 102 5.11 4.86 12.24
CA TYR A 102 3.99 5.00 11.33
C TYR A 102 4.11 3.96 10.22
N LYS A 103 3.01 3.31 9.84
CA LYS A 103 2.95 2.45 8.65
C LYS A 103 2.35 3.25 7.49
N VAL A 104 3.08 3.40 6.40
CA VAL A 104 2.63 4.12 5.19
C VAL A 104 2.53 3.20 3.99
N ALA A 105 1.68 3.54 3.03
CA ALA A 105 1.61 2.84 1.75
C ALA A 105 2.97 2.88 1.04
N ASN A 106 3.36 1.75 0.45
CA ASN A 106 4.62 1.54 -0.24
C ASN A 106 4.38 0.99 -1.63
N VAL A 107 4.92 1.64 -2.64
CA VAL A 107 4.72 1.28 -4.04
C VAL A 107 6.06 1.18 -4.74
N HIS A 108 6.28 0.06 -5.43
CA HIS A 108 7.39 -0.11 -6.34
C HIS A 108 6.91 0.13 -7.77
N VAL A 109 7.56 1.06 -8.47
CA VAL A 109 7.32 1.34 -9.89
C VAL A 109 8.54 0.87 -10.66
N THR A 110 8.32 -0.03 -11.61
CA THR A 110 9.33 -0.43 -12.61
C THR A 110 8.97 0.16 -13.97
N PRO A 111 9.83 0.04 -15.00
CA PRO A 111 9.48 0.45 -16.36
C PRO A 111 8.27 -0.32 -16.93
N THR A 112 8.00 -1.54 -16.46
CA THR A 112 6.92 -2.39 -16.98
C THR A 112 5.73 -2.57 -16.03
N SER A 113 5.89 -2.36 -14.72
CA SER A 113 4.82 -2.61 -13.76
C SER A 113 4.80 -1.62 -12.59
N THR A 114 3.70 -1.67 -11.84
CA THR A 114 3.53 -0.99 -10.57
C THR A 114 3.03 -2.04 -9.60
N CYS A 115 3.71 -2.19 -8.47
CA CYS A 115 3.42 -3.20 -7.47
C CYS A 115 3.25 -2.53 -6.11
N ILE A 116 2.11 -2.78 -5.47
CA ILE A 116 1.91 -2.46 -4.07
C ILE A 116 2.75 -3.41 -3.23
N MET A 117 3.48 -2.85 -2.27
CA MET A 117 4.35 -3.57 -1.35
C MET A 117 3.76 -3.52 0.05
N PRO A 118 4.18 -4.40 0.98
CA PRO A 118 3.78 -4.29 2.38
C PRO A 118 3.99 -2.87 2.93
N LEU A 119 3.08 -2.40 3.79
CA LEU A 119 3.18 -1.10 4.42
C LEU A 119 4.56 -0.92 5.06
N GLU A 120 5.18 0.24 4.83
CA GLU A 120 6.52 0.53 5.31
C GLU A 120 6.48 1.27 6.64
N ALA A 121 7.26 0.79 7.60
CA ALA A 121 7.44 1.43 8.89
C ALA A 121 8.38 2.65 8.76
N THR A 122 7.94 3.80 9.26
CA THR A 122 8.70 5.05 9.24
C THR A 122 8.59 5.80 10.56
N GLY A 123 9.66 6.51 10.97
CA GLY A 123 9.67 7.31 12.21
C GLY A 123 8.76 8.55 12.18
N GLY A 124 8.11 8.82 11.05
CA GLY A 124 7.20 9.93 10.86
C GLY A 124 7.90 11.29 10.70
N HIS A 125 7.51 12.06 9.69
CA HIS A 125 8.02 13.41 9.45
C HIS A 125 6.97 14.49 9.78
N ARG A 126 7.38 15.77 9.77
CA ARG A 126 6.51 16.91 10.10
C ARG A 126 5.22 16.92 9.27
N ALA A 127 5.30 16.59 7.98
CA ALA A 127 4.14 16.53 7.12
C ALA A 127 3.14 15.42 7.51
N LEU A 128 3.62 14.22 7.89
CA LEU A 128 2.75 13.14 8.41
C LEU A 128 1.98 13.52 9.68
N ARG A 129 2.47 14.51 10.43
CA ARG A 129 1.85 14.99 11.68
C ARG A 129 1.11 16.32 11.50
N HIS A 130 0.99 16.82 10.28
CA HIS A 130 0.39 18.12 10.03
C HIS A 130 -1.13 18.03 10.16
N LYS A 131 -1.73 18.91 10.97
CA LYS A 131 -3.17 18.90 11.32
C LYS A 131 -4.11 19.00 10.11
N ASP A 132 -3.65 19.59 9.03
CA ASP A 132 -4.45 19.77 7.81
C ASP A 132 -4.48 18.52 6.92
N PHE A 133 -3.75 17.46 7.28
CA PHE A 133 -3.69 16.20 6.52
C PHE A 133 -4.26 15.06 7.35
N ASN A 134 -4.74 14.02 6.67
CA ASN A 134 -5.35 12.85 7.29
C ASN A 134 -4.30 11.82 7.80
N GLY A 135 -3.17 12.32 8.31
CA GLY A 135 -2.06 11.50 8.79
C GLY A 135 -1.46 10.59 7.71
N VAL A 136 -1.15 9.34 8.09
CA VAL A 136 -0.44 8.36 7.25
C VAL A 136 -1.16 8.01 5.95
N ASN A 137 -2.50 8.03 5.94
CA ASN A 137 -3.30 7.61 4.79
C ASN A 137 -3.22 8.61 3.62
N ASP A 138 -2.79 9.84 3.89
CA ASP A 138 -2.57 10.84 2.86
C ASP A 138 -1.18 10.73 2.22
N PHE A 139 -0.31 9.83 2.68
CA PHE A 139 1.04 9.69 2.15
C PHE A 139 1.33 8.27 1.69
N CYS A 140 2.11 8.17 0.62
CA CYS A 140 2.71 6.92 0.20
C CYS A 140 4.16 7.14 -0.22
N LEU A 141 4.98 6.10 -0.04
CA LEU A 141 6.37 6.07 -0.47
C LEU A 141 6.45 5.33 -1.80
N VAL A 142 7.04 5.97 -2.80
CA VAL A 142 7.18 5.43 -4.14
C VAL A 142 8.64 5.20 -4.45
N TYR A 143 9.01 3.94 -4.65
CA TYR A 143 10.34 3.56 -5.12
C TYR A 143 10.34 3.32 -6.61
N LEU A 144 11.30 3.93 -7.30
CA LEU A 144 11.62 3.55 -8.67
C LEU A 144 12.59 2.37 -8.60
N LYS A 145 12.26 1.27 -9.27
CA LYS A 145 13.06 0.04 -9.30
C LYS A 145 13.29 -0.37 -10.76
N PRO A 146 14.47 -0.89 -11.12
CA PRO A 146 14.64 -1.48 -12.45
C PRO A 146 13.71 -2.69 -12.62
N ASP A 147 13.41 -3.07 -13.88
CA ASP A 147 12.82 -4.39 -14.13
C ASP A 147 13.80 -5.50 -13.69
N SER A 148 13.26 -6.68 -13.40
CA SER A 148 14.01 -7.86 -12.99
C SER A 148 15.21 -8.11 -13.93
N GLY A 149 16.42 -8.10 -13.36
CA GLY A 149 17.67 -8.35 -14.10
C GLY A 149 18.46 -7.10 -14.52
N ALA A 150 17.87 -5.91 -14.46
CA ALA A 150 18.62 -4.66 -14.69
C ALA A 150 19.25 -4.14 -13.40
N LYS A 151 20.54 -3.76 -13.46
CA LYS A 151 21.29 -3.21 -12.31
C LYS A 151 21.02 -1.73 -12.03
N TYR A 152 20.46 -1.00 -13.00
CA TYR A 152 20.34 0.45 -12.94
C TYR A 152 18.98 0.95 -13.42
N ILE A 153 18.51 2.01 -12.79
CA ILE A 153 17.31 2.74 -13.17
C ILE A 153 17.68 3.63 -14.37
N LYS A 154 17.29 3.23 -15.57
CA LYS A 154 17.39 4.09 -16.76
C LYS A 154 16.20 5.07 -16.75
N LYS A 155 16.43 6.30 -17.23
CA LYS A 155 15.31 7.21 -17.53
C LYS A 155 14.37 6.50 -18.49
N CYS A 156 13.10 6.39 -18.11
CA CYS A 156 12.06 5.84 -18.95
C CYS A 156 10.81 6.72 -18.86
N ASP A 157 10.01 6.71 -19.92
CA ASP A 157 8.81 7.55 -20.02
C ASP A 157 7.77 7.20 -18.96
N ARG A 158 7.79 5.96 -18.45
CA ARG A 158 6.86 5.54 -17.39
C ARG A 158 7.12 6.27 -16.09
N TYR A 159 8.38 6.44 -15.67
CA TYR A 159 8.69 7.20 -14.47
C TYR A 159 8.25 8.65 -14.61
N GLN A 160 8.52 9.27 -15.77
CA GLN A 160 8.06 10.64 -16.03
C GLN A 160 6.54 10.74 -15.94
N ARG A 161 5.81 9.79 -16.55
CA ARG A 161 4.34 9.73 -16.47
C ARG A 161 3.84 9.60 -15.03
N VAL A 162 4.51 8.83 -14.18
CA VAL A 162 4.18 8.70 -12.75
C VAL A 162 4.33 10.04 -12.02
N PHE A 163 5.40 10.80 -12.26
CA PHE A 163 5.55 12.13 -11.67
C PHE A 163 4.54 13.16 -12.22
N GLN A 164 4.14 13.03 -13.49
CA GLN A 164 3.18 13.93 -14.14
C GLN A 164 1.72 13.62 -13.79
N SER A 165 1.36 12.35 -13.66
CA SER A 165 -0.04 11.91 -13.52
C SER A 165 -0.38 11.49 -12.09
N GLY A 166 0.63 11.19 -11.28
CA GLY A 166 0.45 10.54 -9.99
C GLY A 166 0.30 9.02 -10.12
N ILE A 167 -0.04 8.38 -9.00
CA ILE A 167 -0.37 6.96 -8.91
C ILE A 167 -1.72 6.77 -8.21
N GLU A 168 -2.43 5.69 -8.53
CA GLU A 168 -3.65 5.28 -7.83
C GLU A 168 -3.34 4.15 -6.85
N ILE A 169 -3.81 4.29 -5.61
CA ILE A 169 -3.79 3.27 -4.56
C ILE A 169 -5.15 3.33 -3.86
N CYS A 170 -5.88 2.23 -3.78
CA CYS A 170 -7.16 2.10 -3.09
C CYS A 170 -8.17 3.18 -3.53
N ASN A 171 -8.30 3.37 -4.85
CA ASN A 171 -9.12 4.43 -5.48
C ASN A 171 -8.73 5.87 -5.09
N ASN A 172 -7.56 6.08 -4.48
CA ASN A 172 -7.03 7.40 -4.14
C ASN A 172 -5.86 7.74 -5.04
N ARG A 173 -5.85 8.97 -5.54
CA ARG A 173 -4.75 9.46 -6.35
C ARG A 173 -3.73 10.18 -5.48
N TYR A 174 -2.46 9.85 -5.71
CA TYR A 174 -1.31 10.42 -5.01
C TYR A 174 -0.39 11.08 -6.02
N HIS A 175 0.12 12.27 -5.66
CA HIS A 175 1.01 13.06 -6.50
C HIS A 175 2.33 13.34 -5.78
N ALA A 176 3.40 13.52 -6.56
CA ALA A 176 4.74 13.74 -6.03
C ALA A 176 4.78 14.95 -5.08
N PHE A 177 5.25 14.71 -3.86
CA PHE A 177 5.31 15.68 -2.78
C PHE A 177 6.76 16.10 -2.48
N GLY A 178 7.70 15.16 -2.44
CA GLY A 178 9.11 15.51 -2.25
C GLY A 178 9.99 14.31 -1.94
N ALA A 179 11.29 14.57 -1.80
CA ALA A 179 12.29 13.58 -1.40
C ALA A 179 13.44 14.27 -0.67
N SER A 180 14.03 13.60 0.32
CA SER A 180 15.31 14.00 0.91
C SER A 180 16.49 13.52 0.07
N ASN A 181 17.71 13.99 0.37
CA ASN A 181 18.92 13.52 -0.32
C ASN A 181 19.15 12.01 -0.18
N SER A 182 18.85 11.41 0.97
CA SER A 182 18.95 9.95 1.13
C SER A 182 17.95 9.23 0.24
N GLN A 183 16.72 9.74 0.17
CA GLN A 183 15.67 9.18 -0.67
C GLN A 183 16.00 9.30 -2.16
N LEU A 184 16.57 10.41 -2.60
CA LEU A 184 17.05 10.56 -3.98
C LEU A 184 18.11 9.52 -4.35
N ARG A 185 19.04 9.20 -3.43
CA ARG A 185 20.05 8.13 -3.64
C ARG A 185 19.41 6.76 -3.75
N GLU A 186 18.36 6.50 -2.98
CA GLU A 186 17.59 5.25 -3.00
C GLU A 186 16.52 5.20 -4.09
N SER A 187 16.38 6.28 -4.86
CA SER A 187 15.30 6.47 -5.84
C SER A 187 13.90 6.30 -5.23
N SER A 188 13.71 6.80 -4.00
CA SER A 188 12.44 6.84 -3.28
C SER A 188 11.89 8.27 -3.19
N TYR A 189 10.57 8.40 -3.20
CA TYR A 189 9.88 9.69 -3.28
C TYR A 189 8.59 9.64 -2.47
N TRP A 190 8.35 10.67 -1.67
CA TRP A 190 7.06 10.86 -1.02
C TRP A 190 6.04 11.38 -2.01
N PHE A 191 4.88 10.76 -2.00
CA PHE A 191 3.68 11.19 -2.70
C PHE A 191 2.59 11.49 -1.68
N ILE A 192 1.74 12.48 -1.98
CA ILE A 192 0.62 12.91 -1.13
C ILE A 192 -0.70 12.74 -1.88
N ARG A 193 -1.75 12.33 -1.18
CA ARG A 193 -3.10 12.22 -1.72
C ARG A 193 -3.57 13.60 -2.16
N ALA A 194 -3.97 13.72 -3.43
CA ALA A 194 -4.47 14.95 -4.03
C ALA A 194 -5.24 14.62 -5.32
N LYS A 195 -6.22 15.44 -5.66
CA LYS A 195 -7.00 15.32 -6.91
C LYS A 195 -6.18 15.77 -8.14
N SER A 196 -5.21 16.65 -7.93
CA SER A 196 -4.33 17.14 -8.99
C SER A 196 -2.93 17.50 -8.47
N ARG A 197 -2.03 17.85 -9.41
CA ARG A 197 -0.67 18.31 -9.08
C ARG A 197 -0.67 19.67 -8.41
N GLU A 198 -1.62 20.52 -8.76
CA GLU A 198 -1.82 21.86 -8.22
C GLU A 198 -2.22 21.76 -6.75
N GLU A 199 -3.20 20.90 -6.41
CA GLU A 199 -3.55 20.64 -5.00
C GLU A 199 -2.35 20.08 -4.23
N ALA A 200 -1.56 19.18 -4.82
CA ALA A 200 -0.33 18.68 -4.18
C ALA A 200 0.73 19.77 -4.00
N HIS A 201 0.78 20.78 -4.87
CA HIS A 201 1.66 21.94 -4.73
C HIS A 201 1.16 22.88 -3.63
N GLU A 202 -0.14 23.19 -3.57
CA GLU A 202 -0.76 23.96 -2.48
C GLU A 202 -0.51 23.31 -1.11
N LYS A 203 -0.64 21.98 -1.02
CA LYS A 203 -0.32 21.23 0.20
C LYS A 203 1.15 21.35 0.59
N ARG A 204 2.08 21.39 -0.37
CA ARG A 204 3.52 21.62 -0.10
C ARG A 204 3.78 23.01 0.46
N GLN A 205 3.15 24.04 -0.09
CA GLN A 205 3.34 25.43 0.35
C GLN A 205 3.04 25.66 1.84
N LYS A 206 2.27 24.76 2.48
CA LYS A 206 2.07 24.76 3.94
C LYS A 206 3.35 24.54 4.76
N PHE A 207 4.42 24.03 4.15
CA PHE A 207 5.70 23.73 4.83
C PHE A 207 6.81 24.74 4.52
N GLY A 208 6.55 25.71 3.65
CA GLY A 208 7.53 26.72 3.26
C GLY A 208 7.16 27.37 1.94
N ASP A 209 7.86 28.46 1.63
CA ASP A 209 7.79 29.10 0.34
C ASP A 209 8.75 28.40 -0.63
N PHE A 210 8.20 27.91 -1.75
CA PHE A 210 8.92 27.20 -2.80
C PHE A 210 8.89 27.96 -4.13
N SER A 211 8.56 29.26 -4.12
CA SER A 211 8.49 30.09 -5.32
C SER A 211 9.85 30.60 -5.84
N ARG A 212 10.97 30.02 -5.37
CA ARG A 212 12.33 30.40 -5.75
C ARG A 212 12.92 29.44 -6.77
#